data_AF-A0AAX2AJY1-F1
#
_entry.id   AF-A0AAX2AJY1-F1
#
_cell.length_a   1.000
_cell.length_b   1.000
_cell.length_c   1.000
_cell.angle_alpha   90.00
_cell.angle_beta   90.00
_cell.angle_gamma   90.00
#
_symmetry.space_group_name_H-M   'P 1'
#
loop_
_entity.id
_entity.type
_entity.pdbx_description
1 polymer ?
#
loop_
_entity_poly.entity_id
_entity_poly.type
_entity_poly.pdbx_seq_one_letter_code
_entity_poly.pdbx_strand_id
1 'polypeptide(L)' 'MQIVMILVFSIVLLIFMIYPAMKIVEYLEKFINISDKMYDFLTVAITIALSLIFGVGLYFL' A
#
# COMPACT_ATOMS: atom_id res chain seq x y z
N MET A 1 -17.06 0.28 18.53
CA MET A 1 -16.00 -0.69 18.86
C MET A 1 -15.40 -1.33 17.60
N GLN A 2 -16.15 -2.10 16.79
CA GLN A 2 -15.60 -2.76 15.59
C GLN A 2 -14.96 -1.80 14.57
N ILE A 3 -15.63 -0.71 14.20
CA ILE A 3 -15.10 0.25 13.22
C ILE A 3 -13.77 0.88 13.69
N VAL A 4 -13.64 1.12 15.00
CA VAL A 4 -12.45 1.72 15.62
C VAL A 4 -11.29 0.74 15.53
N MET A 5 -11.51 -0.54 15.86
CA MET A 5 -10.48 -1.57 15.75
C MET A 5 -10.01 -1.75 14.31
N ILE A 6 -10.95 -1.78 13.34
CA ILE A 6 -10.61 -1.87 11.91
C ILE A 6 -9.73 -0.69 11.50
N LEU A 7 -10.12 0.54 11.84
CA LEU A 7 -9.34 1.74 11.52
C LEU A 7 -7.93 1.70 12.14
N VAL A 8 -7.81 1.31 13.40
CA VAL A 8 -6.51 1.21 14.10
C VAL A 8 -5.59 0.20 13.41
N PHE A 9 -6.09 -0.99 13.06
CA PHE A 9 -5.29 -2.00 12.36
C PHE A 9 -4.97 -1.59 10.91
N SER A 10 -5.92 -0.96 10.22
CA SER A 10 -5.71 -0.47 8.86
C SER A 10 -4.63 0.61 8.78
N ILE A 11 -4.53 1.51 9.76
CA ILE A 11 -3.46 2.51 9.80
C ILE A 11 -2.08 1.86 9.89
N VAL A 12 -1.93 0.85 10.75
CA VAL A 12 -0.66 0.13 10.90
C VAL A 12 -0.30 -0.61 9.61
N LEU A 13 -1.27 -1.29 8.99
CA LEU A 13 -1.09 -1.97 7.71
C LEU A 13 -0.68 -0.99 6.59
N LEU A 14 -1.36 0.15 6.49
CA LEU A 14 -1.03 1.17 5.50
C LEU A 14 0.41 1.65 5.66
N ILE A 15 0.84 2.01 6.88
CA ILE A 15 2.20 2.47 7.14
C ILE A 15 3.23 1.40 6.77
N PHE A 16 2.97 0.14 7.14
CA PHE A 16 3.86 -0.97 6.83
C PHE A 16 3.98 -1.22 5.31
N MET A 17 2.88 -1.05 4.57
CA MET A 17 2.82 -1.29 3.12
C MET A 17 3.38 -0.15 2.27
N ILE A 18 3.70 1.01 2.85
CA ILE A 18 4.34 2.12 2.09
C ILE A 18 5.70 1.70 1.55
N TYR A 19 6.55 1.05 2.38
CA TYR A 19 7.88 0.62 1.94
C TYR A 19 7.88 -0.36 0.75
N PRO A 20 7.15 -1.50 0.80
CA PRO A 20 7.08 -2.39 -0.34
C PRO A 20 6.41 -1.74 -1.56
N ALA A 21 5.43 -0.84 -1.35
CA ALA A 21 4.82 -0.10 -2.45
C ALA A 21 5.84 0.80 -3.17
N MET A 22 6.65 1.57 -2.44
CA MET A 22 7.73 2.37 -3.02
C MET A 22 8.69 1.51 -3.84
N LYS A 23 9.11 0.34 -3.32
CA LYS A 23 9.99 -0.57 -4.06
C LYS A 23 9.38 -1.09 -5.36
N ILE A 24 8.06 -1.29 -5.41
CA ILE A 24 7.36 -1.68 -6.64
C ILE A 24 7.34 -0.50 -7.64
N VAL A 25 7.08 0.72 -7.18
CA VAL A 25 7.11 1.90 -8.06
C VAL A 25 8.52 2.16 -8.60
N GLU A 26 9.54 2.13 -7.75
CA GLU A 26 10.96 2.20 -8.15
C GLU A 26 11.33 1.11 -9.16
N TYR A 27 10.75 -0.09 -9.02
CA TYR A 27 10.95 -1.16 -9.99
C TYR A 27 10.29 -0.83 -11.33
N LEU A 28 9.07 -0.28 -11.33
CA LEU A 28 8.38 0.17 -12.54
C LEU A 28 9.12 1.31 -13.26
N GLU A 29 9.74 2.23 -12.51
CA GLU A 29 10.56 3.32 -13.07
C GLU A 29 11.73 2.83 -13.94
N LYS A 30 12.20 1.59 -13.74
CA LYS A 30 13.24 1.00 -14.59
C LYS A 30 12.75 0.70 -16.01
N PHE A 31 11.45 0.63 -16.22
CA PHE A 31 10.83 0.25 -17.50
C PHE A 31 10.07 1.40 -18.14
N ILE A 32 9.58 2.35 -17.35
CA ILE A 32 8.79 3.50 -17.81
C ILE A 32 9.28 4.78 -17.13
N ASN A 33 9.21 5.90 -17.85
CA ASN A 33 9.56 7.19 -17.29
C ASN A 33 8.38 7.71 -16.45
N ILE A 34 8.54 7.81 -15.13
CA ILE A 34 7.50 8.22 -14.20
C ILE A 34 7.84 9.62 -13.68
N SER A 35 6.91 10.57 -13.82
CA SER A 35 7.05 11.89 -13.19
C SER A 35 6.81 11.80 -11.69
N ASP A 36 7.40 12.68 -10.89
CA ASP A 36 7.22 12.74 -9.42
C ASP A 36 5.76 12.63 -8.97
N LYS A 37 4.85 13.38 -9.63
CA LYS A 37 3.41 13.33 -9.31
C LYS A 37 2.78 11.95 -9.52
N MET A 38 3.26 11.23 -10.52
CA MET A 38 2.78 9.87 -10.83
C MET A 38 3.44 8.83 -9.93
N TYR A 39 4.69 9.06 -9.48
CA TYR A 39 5.35 8.25 -8.46
C TYR A 39 4.56 8.27 -7.16
N ASP A 40 4.18 9.46 -6.68
CA ASP A 40 3.40 9.63 -5.45
C ASP A 40 2.03 8.95 -5.58
N PHE A 41 1.34 9.19 -6.69
CA PHE A 41 0.03 8.58 -6.95
C PHE A 41 0.10 7.05 -6.98
N LEU A 42 1.06 6.48 -7.72
CA LEU A 42 1.25 5.04 -7.82
C LEU A 42 1.64 4.43 -6.48
N THR A 43 2.50 5.09 -5.71
CA THR A 43 2.92 4.63 -4.38
C THR A 43 1.69 4.50 -3.48
N VAL A 44 0.86 5.54 -3.40
CA VAL A 44 -0.38 5.52 -2.60
C VAL A 44 -1.35 4.44 -3.10
N ALA A 45 -1.56 4.34 -4.42
CA ALA A 45 -2.46 3.34 -5.00
C ALA A 45 -2.01 1.90 -4.68
N ILE A 46 -0.71 1.62 -4.80
CA ILE A 46 -0.13 0.31 -4.51
C ILE A 46 -0.14 0.03 -3.00
N THR A 47 0.14 1.01 -2.15
CA THR A 47 0.02 0.86 -0.68
C THR A 47 -1.38 0.42 -0.28
N ILE A 48 -2.41 1.07 -0.82
CA ILE A 48 -3.81 0.72 -0.54
C ILE A 48 -4.12 -0.69 -1.06
N ALA A 49 -3.74 -1.01 -2.29
CA ALA A 49 -3.97 -2.34 -2.87
C ALA A 49 -3.31 -3.47 -2.06
N LEU A 50 -2.02 -3.31 -1.70
CA LEU A 50 -1.29 -4.27 -0.88
C LEU A 50 -1.90 -4.42 0.51
N SER A 51 -2.29 -3.31 1.14
CA SER A 51 -2.91 -3.32 2.47
C SER A 51 -4.24 -4.07 2.48
N LEU A 52 -5.05 -3.91 1.43
CA LEU A 52 -6.30 -4.65 1.28
C LEU A 52 -6.05 -6.14 1.06
N ILE A 53 -5.11 -6.51 0.18
CA ILE A 53 -4.76 -7.92 -0.09
C ILE A 53 -4.26 -8.59 1.19
N PHE A 54 -3.34 -7.96 1.92
CA PHE A 54 -2.84 -8.49 3.19
C PHE A 54 -3.92 -8.53 4.27
N GLY A 55 -4.72 -7.48 4.40
CA GLY A 55 -5.83 -7.44 5.37
C GLY A 55 -6.86 -8.56 5.13
N VAL A 56 -7.18 -8.84 3.86
CA VAL A 56 -8.02 -9.99 3.48
C VAL A 56 -7.30 -11.30 3.74
N GLY A 57 -6.00 -11.41 3.44
CA GLY A 57 -5.22 -12.61 3.75
C GLY A 57 -5.21 -12.96 5.24
N LEU A 58 -5.10 -11.94 6.10
CA LEU A 58 -5.18 -12.09 7.55
C LEU A 58 -6.56 -12.53 8.04
N TYR A 59 -7.64 -12.27 7.30
CA TYR A 59 -8.98 -12.73 7.67
C TYR A 59 -9.13 -14.25 7.53
N PHE A 60 -8.37 -14.88 6.62
CA PHE A 60 -8.43 -16.31 6.35
C PHE A 60 -7.41 -17.15 7.14
N LEU A 61 -6.63 -16.51 8.02
CA LEU A 61 -5.53 -17.11 8.78
C LEU A 61 -5.90 -17.25 10.25
#